data_AF-A7BA92-F1
#
_entry.id   AF-A7BA92-F1
#
_cell.length_a   1.000
_cell.length_b   1.000
_cell.length_c   1.000
_cell.angle_alpha   90.00
_cell.angle_beta   90.00
_cell.angle_gamma   90.00
#
_symmetry.space_group_name_H-M   'P 1'
#
loop_
_entity.id
_entity.type
_entity.pdbx_description
1 polymer ?
#
loop_
_entity_poly.entity_id
_entity_poly.type
_entity_poly.pdbx_seq_one_letter_code
_entity_poly.pdbx_strand_id
1 'polypeptide(L)'
;MGLNTWIRNNATHKATDQTLGSSYSFLIGPASSGRAVTERSAMQMTAVYSCVRILAEAIGGLPLHVYRVRADGGKEKAPDHPLYRLLHDEPNPEMTSFVFRETLMTYLLLWGNAYAQVIRNGRGEVIGLYPLMPNRMAVGRDSAGRLYCEYQRTTDEPPNAQYERVVLSSSEVLHIPGLGFDGLVGYSPIAMATNAISMAQACEDYGGSFFANGAAPGGVLEPPGVISDPARVRESWTQTFGGARNGNKIAVLEEGMKYTPISVEGSGFFGPFVVRGLF
;
A
#
# COMPACT_ATOMS: atom_id res chain seq x y z
N MET A 1 8.43 -12.79 -46.71
CA MET A 1 7.31 -12.78 -45.74
C MET A 1 7.66 -11.78 -44.66
N GLY A 2 7.03 -10.61 -44.71
CA GLY A 2 7.55 -9.36 -44.16
C GLY A 2 7.18 -9.06 -42.70
N LEU A 3 7.81 -8.00 -42.18
CA LEU A 3 7.73 -7.41 -40.84
C LEU A 3 6.32 -7.24 -40.21
N ASN A 4 5.24 -7.48 -40.97
CA ASN A 4 3.86 -7.36 -40.50
C ASN A 4 3.38 -8.56 -39.66
N THR A 5 4.11 -9.69 -39.65
CA THR A 5 3.79 -10.86 -38.81
C THR A 5 4.33 -10.76 -37.38
N TRP A 6 5.30 -9.90 -37.11
CA TRP A 6 5.85 -9.71 -35.75
C TRP A 6 4.98 -8.79 -34.89
N ILE A 7 4.35 -7.77 -35.48
CA ILE A 7 3.45 -6.84 -34.77
C ILE A 7 2.13 -7.51 -34.34
N ARG A 8 1.74 -8.64 -34.94
CA ARG A 8 0.46 -9.31 -34.63
C ARG A 8 0.51 -10.35 -33.51
N ASN A 9 1.69 -10.73 -33.01
CA ASN A 9 1.81 -11.83 -32.03
C ASN A 9 2.01 -11.39 -30.57
N ASN A 10 1.92 -10.08 -30.25
CA ASN A 10 1.99 -9.59 -28.86
C ASN A 10 0.62 -9.27 -28.23
N ALA A 11 -0.48 -9.72 -28.84
CA ALA A 11 -1.84 -9.47 -28.35
C ALA A 11 -2.44 -10.65 -27.57
N THR A 12 -1.64 -11.42 -26.84
CA THR A 12 -2.14 -12.44 -25.90
C THR A 12 -1.74 -12.13 -24.47
N HIS A 13 -2.11 -10.94 -23.99
CA HIS A 13 -2.42 -10.81 -22.56
C HIS A 13 -3.90 -11.13 -22.39
N LYS A 14 -4.21 -12.41 -22.24
CA LYS A 14 -5.45 -12.82 -21.59
C LYS A 14 -5.39 -12.32 -20.14
N ALA A 15 -5.89 -11.11 -19.91
CA ALA A 15 -6.25 -10.69 -18.57
C ALA A 15 -7.37 -11.65 -18.12
N THR A 16 -7.00 -12.62 -17.30
CA THR A 16 -7.96 -13.56 -16.73
C THR A 16 -7.80 -13.54 -15.22
N ASP A 17 -8.96 -13.36 -14.59
CA ASP A 17 -9.29 -13.41 -13.18
C ASP A 17 -8.76 -12.30 -12.27
N GLN A 18 -9.54 -11.22 -12.18
CA GLN A 18 -9.83 -10.60 -10.88
C GLN A 18 -11.33 -10.35 -10.77
N THR A 19 -11.95 -10.99 -9.78
CA THR A 19 -13.37 -10.86 -9.48
C THR A 19 -13.76 -9.39 -9.31
N LEU A 20 -14.65 -8.94 -10.19
CA LEU A 20 -15.37 -7.67 -10.09
C LEU A 20 -16.04 -7.58 -8.71
N GLY A 21 -15.50 -6.68 -7.88
CA GLY A 21 -15.89 -6.44 -6.50
C GLY A 21 -15.42 -5.06 -6.03
N SER A 22 -15.72 -4.05 -6.83
CA SER A 22 -15.89 -2.63 -6.49
C SER A 22 -16.05 -1.93 -7.84
N SER A 23 -17.25 -1.47 -8.14
CA SER A 23 -17.57 -0.74 -9.38
C SER A 23 -16.88 0.64 -9.47
N TYR A 24 -15.96 0.91 -8.54
CA TYR A 24 -15.08 2.07 -8.47
C TYR A 24 -13.61 1.63 -8.36
N SER A 25 -13.20 0.69 -9.21
CA SER A 25 -11.78 0.54 -9.52
C SER A 25 -11.37 1.78 -10.30
N PHE A 26 -10.86 2.80 -9.61
CA PHE A 26 -10.08 3.84 -10.26
C PHE A 26 -8.86 3.12 -10.85
N LEU A 27 -8.96 2.80 -12.15
CA LEU A 27 -7.91 2.19 -12.96
C LEU A 27 -6.73 3.16 -12.97
N ILE A 28 -5.86 3.01 -11.98
CA ILE A 28 -4.56 3.65 -11.99
C ILE A 28 -3.71 2.84 -12.94
N GLY A 29 -3.27 3.51 -13.99
CA GLY A 29 -2.31 2.95 -14.91
C GLY A 29 -1.06 2.44 -14.17
N PRO A 30 -0.25 1.59 -14.80
CA PRO A 30 0.97 1.09 -14.20
C PRO A 30 1.80 2.25 -13.65
N ALA A 31 2.32 2.09 -12.44
CA ALA A 31 3.11 3.12 -11.79
C ALA A 31 4.30 3.52 -12.68
N SER A 32 4.68 4.80 -12.67
CA SER A 32 5.72 5.32 -13.56
C SER A 32 7.09 4.66 -13.39
N SER A 33 7.39 4.10 -12.22
CA SER A 33 8.63 3.35 -11.97
C SER A 33 8.56 1.86 -12.39
N GLY A 34 7.40 1.39 -12.86
CA GLY A 34 7.15 -0.03 -13.17
C GLY A 34 6.90 -0.91 -11.94
N ARG A 35 6.99 -0.35 -10.72
CA ARG A 35 6.75 -1.08 -9.48
C ARG A 35 5.27 -1.04 -9.08
N ALA A 36 4.67 -2.22 -8.85
CA ALA A 36 3.30 -2.30 -8.38
C ALA A 36 3.18 -1.77 -6.94
N VAL A 37 2.27 -0.83 -6.72
CA VAL A 37 1.97 -0.27 -5.40
C VAL A 37 0.68 -0.88 -4.88
N THR A 38 0.77 -1.48 -3.70
CA THR A 38 -0.35 -1.98 -2.88
C THR A 38 -0.34 -1.28 -1.53
N GLU A 39 -1.45 -1.31 -0.80
CA GLU A 39 -1.53 -0.75 0.55
C GLU A 39 -0.50 -1.38 1.49
N ARG A 40 -0.27 -2.70 1.34
CA ARG A 40 0.78 -3.41 2.10
C ARG A 40 2.18 -2.89 1.77
N SER A 41 2.51 -2.75 0.48
CA SER A 41 3.82 -2.23 0.06
C SER A 41 4.00 -0.76 0.45
N ALA A 42 2.93 0.04 0.42
CA ALA A 42 2.96 1.44 0.81
C ALA A 42 3.24 1.56 2.32
N MET A 43 2.59 0.73 3.15
CA MET A 43 2.83 0.68 4.60
C MET A 43 4.25 0.24 4.99
N GLN A 44 5.03 -0.36 4.08
CA GLN A 44 6.46 -0.64 4.32
C GLN A 44 7.32 0.62 4.25
N MET A 45 6.83 1.70 3.63
CA MET A 45 7.51 2.98 3.64
C MET A 45 7.30 3.68 4.98
N THR A 46 8.39 4.09 5.62
CA THR A 46 8.37 4.73 6.94
C THR A 46 7.54 6.00 6.96
N ALA A 47 7.57 6.79 5.89
CA ALA A 47 6.77 8.01 5.74
C ALA A 47 5.25 7.71 5.73
N VAL A 48 4.81 6.73 4.92
CA VAL A 48 3.40 6.32 4.85
C VAL A 48 2.95 5.75 6.19
N TYR A 49 3.73 4.82 6.76
CA TYR A 49 3.45 4.22 8.06
C TYR A 49 3.27 5.28 9.15
N SER A 50 4.19 6.25 9.22
CA SER A 50 4.16 7.31 10.23
C SER A 50 2.91 8.19 10.09
N CYS A 51 2.57 8.61 8.87
CA CYS A 51 1.36 9.42 8.63
C CYS A 51 0.08 8.67 8.99
N VAL A 52 -0.03 7.41 8.57
CA VAL A 52 -1.19 6.57 8.88
C VAL A 52 -1.32 6.38 10.39
N ARG A 53 -0.22 6.01 11.06
CA ARG A 53 -0.19 5.78 12.50
C ARG A 53 -0.59 7.03 13.30
N ILE A 54 0.02 8.19 13.01
CA ILE A 54 -0.27 9.44 13.72
C ILE A 54 -1.75 9.81 13.60
N LEU A 55 -2.32 9.73 12.40
CA LEU A 55 -3.72 10.08 12.18
C LEU A 55 -4.68 9.07 12.82
N ALA A 56 -4.38 7.77 12.68
CA ALA A 56 -5.20 6.71 13.22
C ALA A 56 -5.21 6.70 14.76
N GLU A 57 -4.04 6.81 15.40
CA GLU A 57 -3.92 6.91 16.87
C GLU A 57 -4.57 8.19 17.41
N ALA A 58 -4.40 9.32 16.70
CA ALA A 58 -5.02 10.58 17.10
C ALA A 58 -6.55 10.49 17.11
N ILE A 59 -7.16 9.92 16.07
CA ILE A 59 -8.61 9.72 16.00
C ILE A 59 -9.09 8.63 16.98
N GLY A 60 -8.32 7.55 17.12
CA GLY A 60 -8.60 6.48 18.10
C GLY A 60 -8.66 7.01 19.53
N GLY A 61 -7.74 7.91 19.88
CA GLY A 61 -7.58 8.51 21.20
C GLY A 61 -8.68 9.48 21.62
N LEU A 62 -9.51 9.95 20.69
CA LEU A 62 -10.64 10.83 21.01
C LEU A 62 -11.81 10.00 21.55
N PRO A 63 -12.33 10.30 22.77
CA PRO A 63 -13.49 9.61 23.31
C PRO A 63 -14.74 10.02 22.53
N LEU A 64 -15.52 9.02 22.09
CA LEU A 64 -16.77 9.24 21.37
C LEU A 64 -17.96 9.02 22.32
N HIS A 65 -18.44 10.11 22.91
CA HIS A 65 -19.59 10.08 23.82
C HIS A 65 -20.92 10.22 23.06
N VAL A 66 -21.94 9.50 23.51
CA VAL A 66 -23.33 9.70 23.07
C VAL A 66 -23.98 10.76 23.95
N TYR A 67 -24.68 11.71 23.31
CA TYR A 67 -25.40 12.78 23.98
C TYR A 67 -26.90 12.72 23.68
N ARG A 68 -27.71 13.05 24.67
CA ARG A 68 -29.15 13.33 24.53
C ARG A 68 -29.35 14.84 24.44
N VAL A 69 -30.20 15.26 23.51
CA VAL A 69 -30.63 16.66 23.41
C VAL A 69 -31.84 16.84 24.32
N ARG A 70 -31.75 17.78 25.26
CA ARG A 70 -32.82 18.15 26.18
C ARG A 70 -33.83 19.06 25.50
N ALA A 71 -35.01 19.21 26.11
CA ALA A 71 -36.09 20.06 25.58
C ALA A 71 -35.72 21.56 25.48
N ASP A 72 -34.76 22.02 26.29
CA ASP A 72 -34.20 23.37 26.27
C ASP A 72 -33.08 23.56 25.23
N GLY A 73 -32.76 22.52 24.43
CA GLY A 73 -31.67 22.51 23.48
C GLY A 73 -30.29 22.20 24.07
N GLY A 74 -30.20 21.99 25.39
CA GLY A 74 -28.97 21.55 26.06
C GLY A 74 -28.57 20.13 25.65
N LYS A 75 -27.28 19.80 25.83
CA LYS A 75 -26.75 18.44 25.59
C LYS A 75 -26.26 17.82 26.89
N GLU A 76 -26.65 16.59 27.15
CA GLU A 76 -26.15 15.80 28.29
C GLU A 76 -25.62 14.46 27.81
N LYS A 77 -24.58 13.93 28.46
CA LYS A 77 -24.10 12.57 28.14
C LYS A 77 -25.20 11.57 28.47
N ALA A 78 -25.38 10.57 27.61
CA ALA A 78 -26.40 9.53 27.75
C ALA A 78 -25.74 8.16 28.00
N PRO A 79 -25.16 7.91 29.19
CA PRO A 79 -24.49 6.64 29.50
C PRO A 79 -25.44 5.44 29.53
N ASP A 80 -26.73 5.70 29.72
CA ASP A 80 -27.83 4.73 29.69
C ASP A 80 -28.22 4.29 28.27
N HIS A 81 -27.76 5.01 27.23
CA HIS A 81 -28.07 4.67 25.84
C HIS A 81 -27.27 3.46 25.36
N PRO A 82 -27.87 2.46 24.69
CA PRO A 82 -27.17 1.24 24.24
C PRO A 82 -25.91 1.51 23.40
N LEU A 83 -25.96 2.53 22.52
CA LEU A 83 -24.80 2.93 21.72
C LEU A 83 -23.65 3.54 22.51
N TYR A 84 -23.88 4.03 23.74
CA TYR A 84 -22.81 4.67 24.52
C TYR A 84 -21.67 3.68 24.76
N ARG A 85 -21.96 2.48 25.27
CA ARG A 85 -20.95 1.43 25.48
C ARG A 85 -20.22 1.09 24.18
N LEU A 86 -20.96 0.90 23.08
CA LEU A 86 -20.36 0.49 21.80
C LEU A 86 -19.42 1.55 21.21
N LEU A 87 -19.84 2.81 21.26
CA LEU A 87 -19.09 3.93 20.68
C LEU A 87 -18.02 4.48 21.61
N HIS A 88 -18.15 4.33 22.93
CA HIS A 88 -17.20 4.87 23.90
C HIS A 88 -16.20 3.81 24.39
N ASP A 89 -16.67 2.62 24.79
CA ASP A 89 -15.87 1.62 25.50
C ASP A 89 -15.39 0.50 24.57
N GLU A 90 -16.34 -0.23 23.99
CA GLU A 90 -16.12 -1.55 23.40
C GLU A 90 -17.20 -1.86 22.35
N PRO A 91 -16.90 -1.72 21.04
CA PRO A 91 -17.86 -1.93 19.96
C PRO A 91 -18.17 -3.40 19.72
N ASN A 92 -17.30 -4.31 20.15
CA ASN A 92 -17.46 -5.75 20.11
C ASN A 92 -16.48 -6.42 21.10
N PRO A 93 -16.67 -7.70 21.46
CA PRO A 93 -15.81 -8.38 22.44
C PRO A 93 -14.34 -8.57 22.05
N GLU A 94 -13.96 -8.29 20.80
CA GLU A 94 -12.61 -8.53 20.28
C GLU A 94 -11.71 -7.30 20.38
N MET A 95 -12.28 -6.10 20.51
CA MET A 95 -11.51 -4.86 20.47
C MET A 95 -12.13 -3.72 21.27
N THR A 96 -11.29 -2.79 21.74
CA THR A 96 -11.75 -1.55 22.37
C THR A 96 -12.22 -0.55 21.32
N SER A 97 -12.96 0.47 21.78
CA SER A 97 -13.43 1.53 20.89
C SER A 97 -12.30 2.37 20.29
N PHE A 98 -11.16 2.46 20.99
CA PHE A 98 -9.93 3.05 20.46
C PHE A 98 -9.46 2.30 19.21
N VAL A 99 -9.25 0.98 19.34
CA VAL A 99 -8.73 0.12 18.26
C VAL A 99 -9.69 0.09 17.07
N PHE A 100 -11.00 0.09 17.33
CA PHE A 100 -12.01 0.16 16.28
C PHE A 100 -11.89 1.44 15.45
N ARG A 101 -11.86 2.62 16.10
CA ARG A 101 -11.72 3.91 15.39
C ARG A 101 -10.38 4.04 14.69
N GLU A 102 -9.30 3.60 15.33
CA GLU A 102 -7.96 3.53 14.74
C GLU A 102 -7.98 2.67 13.46
N THR A 103 -8.65 1.51 13.50
CA THR A 103 -8.79 0.60 12.34
C THR A 103 -9.60 1.27 11.23
N LEU A 104 -10.74 1.88 11.53
CA LEU A 104 -11.54 2.58 10.52
C LEU A 104 -10.78 3.77 9.91
N MET A 105 -10.02 4.51 10.71
CA MET A 105 -9.20 5.60 10.19
C MET A 105 -8.09 5.08 9.28
N THR A 106 -7.44 3.97 9.66
CA THR A 106 -6.48 3.27 8.80
C THR A 106 -7.13 2.85 7.47
N TYR A 107 -8.37 2.35 7.52
CA TYR A 107 -9.11 1.97 6.32
C TYR A 107 -9.38 3.15 5.37
N LEU A 108 -9.76 4.30 5.92
CA LEU A 108 -9.92 5.54 5.16
C LEU A 108 -8.60 5.98 4.50
N LEU A 109 -7.48 5.90 5.22
CA LEU A 109 -6.18 6.38 4.71
C LEU A 109 -5.57 5.46 3.66
N LEU A 110 -5.88 4.16 3.70
CA LEU A 110 -5.33 3.17 2.77
C LEU A 110 -6.27 2.90 1.58
N TRP A 111 -7.56 2.66 1.83
CA TRP A 111 -8.55 2.29 0.81
C TRP A 111 -9.54 3.39 0.48
N GLY A 112 -9.51 4.53 1.18
CA GLY A 112 -10.44 5.63 0.97
C GLY A 112 -11.83 5.39 1.55
N ASN A 113 -12.07 4.23 2.16
CA ASN A 113 -13.38 3.81 2.65
C ASN A 113 -13.22 2.96 3.90
N ALA A 114 -14.09 3.20 4.89
CA ALA A 114 -14.17 2.37 6.08
C ALA A 114 -15.58 1.80 6.22
N TYR A 115 -15.64 0.52 6.56
CA TYR A 115 -16.88 -0.22 6.68
C TYR A 115 -16.90 -0.95 8.02
N ALA A 116 -18.07 -0.98 8.66
CA ALA A 116 -18.33 -1.86 9.79
C ALA A 116 -19.70 -2.52 9.65
N GLN A 117 -19.77 -3.82 9.89
CA GLN A 117 -21.03 -4.54 9.98
C GLN A 117 -21.75 -4.13 11.27
N VAL A 118 -23.03 -3.80 11.15
CA VAL A 118 -23.92 -3.44 12.26
C VAL A 118 -24.69 -4.67 12.69
N ILE A 119 -24.43 -5.16 13.90
CA ILE A 119 -25.13 -6.30 14.48
C ILE A 119 -26.27 -5.78 15.37
N ARG A 120 -27.47 -6.32 15.17
CA ARG A 120 -28.68 -5.93 15.92
C ARG A 120 -29.29 -7.14 16.63
N ASN A 121 -29.90 -6.90 17.78
CA ASN A 121 -30.71 -7.91 18.47
C ASN A 121 -32.13 -7.99 17.87
N GLY A 122 -32.95 -8.93 18.37
CA GLY A 122 -34.34 -9.09 17.93
C GLY A 122 -35.26 -7.89 18.21
N ARG A 123 -34.82 -6.91 19.00
CA ARG A 123 -35.53 -5.64 19.26
C ARG A 123 -35.04 -4.51 18.34
N GLY A 124 -34.10 -4.79 17.43
CA GLY A 124 -33.52 -3.82 16.49
C GLY A 124 -32.43 -2.92 17.09
N GLU A 125 -32.07 -3.13 18.36
CA GLU A 125 -31.01 -2.38 19.05
C GLU A 125 -29.65 -2.85 18.51
N VAL A 126 -28.75 -1.90 18.23
CA VAL A 126 -27.38 -2.22 17.83
C VAL A 126 -26.63 -2.77 19.03
N ILE A 127 -26.07 -3.97 18.88
CA ILE A 127 -25.34 -4.69 19.93
C ILE A 127 -23.87 -4.93 19.58
N GLY A 128 -23.46 -4.62 18.35
CA GLY A 128 -22.07 -4.78 17.95
C GLY A 128 -21.73 -4.08 16.63
N LEU A 129 -20.47 -3.66 16.51
CA LEU A 129 -19.89 -3.10 15.30
C LEU A 129 -18.59 -3.84 14.99
N TYR A 130 -18.51 -4.47 13.82
CA TYR A 130 -17.34 -5.25 13.40
C TYR A 130 -16.73 -4.64 12.14
N PRO A 131 -15.45 -4.23 12.14
CA PRO A 131 -14.79 -3.73 10.92
C PRO A 131 -14.87 -4.75 9.79
N LEU A 132 -15.22 -4.29 8.60
CA LEU A 132 -15.18 -5.08 7.36
C LEU A 132 -14.00 -4.61 6.52
N MET A 133 -13.19 -5.56 6.05
CA MET A 133 -12.02 -5.28 5.23
C MET A 133 -12.43 -4.59 3.91
N PRO A 134 -11.97 -3.35 3.63
CA PRO A 134 -12.42 -2.59 2.46
C PRO A 134 -12.11 -3.27 1.13
N ASN A 135 -11.00 -4.00 1.02
CA ASN A 135 -10.62 -4.73 -0.20
C ASN A 135 -11.51 -5.96 -0.49
N ARG A 136 -12.46 -6.28 0.40
CA ARG A 136 -13.47 -7.34 0.23
C ARG A 136 -14.88 -6.77 0.09
N MET A 137 -15.02 -5.45 0.03
CA MET A 137 -16.29 -4.74 -0.05
C MET A 137 -16.52 -4.21 -1.47
N ALA A 138 -17.76 -4.29 -1.93
CA ALA A 138 -18.24 -3.56 -3.10
C ALA A 138 -19.54 -2.83 -2.76
N VAL A 139 -19.70 -1.62 -3.29
CA VAL A 139 -20.93 -0.84 -3.16
C VAL A 139 -21.62 -0.80 -4.52
N GLY A 140 -22.92 -1.10 -4.54
CA GLY A 140 -23.73 -1.14 -5.75
C GLY A 140 -25.10 -0.52 -5.56
N ARG A 141 -25.85 -0.42 -6.66
CA ARG A 141 -27.27 -0.06 -6.67
C ARG A 141 -28.05 -1.16 -7.36
N ASP A 142 -29.18 -1.55 -6.75
CA ASP A 142 -30.10 -2.49 -7.38
C ASP A 142 -30.89 -1.83 -8.53
N SER A 143 -31.72 -2.61 -9.23
CA SER A 143 -32.56 -2.12 -10.33
C SER A 143 -33.58 -1.06 -9.90
N ALA A 144 -33.88 -0.95 -8.60
CA ALA A 144 -34.74 0.06 -8.01
C ALA A 144 -33.96 1.29 -7.50
N GLY A 145 -32.63 1.34 -7.71
CA GLY A 145 -31.75 2.42 -7.30
C GLY A 145 -31.35 2.42 -5.83
N ARG A 146 -31.69 1.38 -5.07
CA ARG A 146 -31.34 1.25 -3.65
C ARG A 146 -29.91 0.79 -3.50
N LEU A 147 -29.18 1.41 -2.57
CA LEU A 147 -27.81 1.05 -2.25
C LEU A 147 -27.74 -0.29 -1.52
N TYR A 148 -26.80 -1.13 -1.95
CA TYR A 148 -26.43 -2.34 -1.23
C TYR A 148 -24.91 -2.46 -1.18
N CYS A 149 -24.43 -3.21 -0.19
CA CYS A 149 -23.03 -3.59 -0.07
C CYS A 149 -22.89 -5.09 -0.32
N GLU A 150 -21.87 -5.50 -1.04
CA GLU A 150 -21.44 -6.90 -1.13
C GLU A 150 -20.16 -7.06 -0.32
N TYR A 151 -20.11 -8.08 0.54
CA TYR A 151 -18.92 -8.46 1.27
C TYR A 151 -18.50 -9.88 0.92
N GLN A 152 -17.22 -10.06 0.60
CA GLN A 152 -16.64 -11.38 0.42
C GLN A 152 -16.20 -11.94 1.77
N ARG A 153 -16.98 -12.87 2.32
CA ARG A 153 -16.65 -13.62 3.53
C ARG A 153 -15.70 -14.76 3.19
N THR A 154 -14.87 -15.10 4.18
CA THR A 154 -14.10 -16.34 4.16
C THR A 154 -14.62 -17.19 5.31
N THR A 155 -15.15 -18.38 5.00
CA THR A 155 -15.75 -19.27 6.01
C THR A 155 -14.74 -20.21 6.65
N ASP A 156 -13.53 -20.35 6.10
CA ASP A 156 -12.49 -21.28 6.58
C ASP A 156 -11.10 -20.62 6.65
N GLU A 157 -10.21 -21.15 7.50
CA GLU A 157 -8.81 -20.74 7.53
C GLU A 157 -8.04 -21.27 6.30
N PRO A 158 -7.02 -20.54 5.78
CA PRO A 158 -6.16 -21.03 4.72
C PRO A 158 -5.56 -22.41 5.07
N PRO A 159 -5.50 -23.39 4.15
CA PRO A 159 -5.64 -23.25 2.69
C PRO A 159 -7.04 -23.55 2.11
N ASN A 160 -8.01 -23.96 2.92
CA ASN A 160 -9.34 -24.40 2.44
C ASN A 160 -10.40 -23.28 2.43
N ALA A 161 -9.96 -22.03 2.58
CA ALA A 161 -10.78 -20.82 2.54
C ALA A 161 -11.77 -20.82 1.37
N GLN A 162 -13.05 -21.09 1.65
CA GLN A 162 -14.13 -20.83 0.69
C GLN A 162 -14.55 -19.37 0.77
N TYR A 163 -14.78 -18.78 -0.41
CA TYR A 163 -15.25 -17.41 -0.53
C TYR A 163 -16.74 -17.41 -0.80
N GLU A 164 -17.50 -16.88 0.15
CA GLU A 164 -18.93 -16.64 -0.01
C GLU A 164 -19.16 -15.14 -0.17
N ARG A 165 -20.01 -14.77 -1.13
CA ARG A 165 -20.45 -13.40 -1.31
C ARG A 165 -21.75 -13.18 -0.57
N VAL A 166 -21.76 -12.26 0.37
CA VAL A 166 -22.94 -11.88 1.14
C VAL A 166 -23.37 -10.48 0.74
N VAL A 167 -24.65 -10.32 0.40
CA VAL A 167 -25.27 -9.02 0.16
C VAL A 167 -25.78 -8.49 1.49
N LEU A 168 -25.34 -7.29 1.86
CA LEU A 168 -25.73 -6.55 3.04
C LEU A 168 -26.51 -5.30 2.62
N SER A 169 -27.62 -5.05 3.29
CA SER A 169 -28.38 -3.81 3.11
C SER A 169 -27.59 -2.62 3.66
N SER A 170 -27.92 -1.40 3.20
CA SER A 170 -27.33 -0.17 3.72
C SER A 170 -27.55 0.03 5.23
N SER A 171 -28.60 -0.57 5.82
CA SER A 171 -28.85 -0.53 7.26
C SER A 171 -27.98 -1.49 8.10
N GLU A 172 -27.34 -2.46 7.44
CA GLU A 172 -26.47 -3.47 8.06
C GLU A 172 -24.99 -3.09 7.98
N VAL A 173 -24.65 -2.01 7.27
CA VAL A 173 -23.27 -1.55 7.10
C VAL A 173 -23.18 -0.07 7.47
N LEU A 174 -22.35 0.23 8.46
CA LEU A 174 -21.82 1.58 8.66
C LEU A 174 -20.73 1.80 7.61
N HIS A 175 -21.01 2.62 6.60
CA HIS A 175 -20.05 3.04 5.60
C HIS A 175 -19.65 4.49 5.83
N ILE A 176 -18.35 4.72 5.98
CA ILE A 176 -17.74 6.04 6.04
C ILE A 176 -16.93 6.21 4.74
N PRO A 177 -17.44 6.97 3.76
CA PRO A 177 -16.68 7.29 2.56
C PRO A 177 -15.64 8.38 2.88
N GLY A 178 -14.43 8.20 2.36
CA GLY A 178 -13.40 9.24 2.34
C GLY A 178 -13.65 10.27 1.23
N LEU A 179 -12.61 11.03 0.90
CA LEU A 179 -12.68 12.03 -0.16
C LEU A 179 -12.96 11.37 -1.53
N GLY A 180 -14.03 11.79 -2.20
CA GLY A 180 -14.42 11.32 -3.53
C GLY A 180 -15.33 12.34 -4.23
N PHE A 181 -15.52 12.20 -5.55
CA PHE A 181 -16.35 13.13 -6.32
C PHE A 181 -17.83 12.72 -6.40
N ASP A 182 -18.18 11.46 -6.16
CA ASP A 182 -19.56 10.96 -6.25
C ASP A 182 -20.31 10.98 -4.90
N GLY A 183 -19.59 11.27 -3.81
CA GLY A 183 -20.11 11.27 -2.44
C GLY A 183 -20.53 9.90 -1.92
N LEU A 184 -20.28 8.82 -2.68
CA LEU A 184 -20.68 7.47 -2.35
C LEU A 184 -19.48 6.60 -1.98
N VAL A 185 -18.40 6.63 -2.76
CA VAL A 185 -17.19 5.85 -2.50
C VAL A 185 -15.98 6.77 -2.57
N GLY A 186 -15.17 6.77 -1.51
CA GLY A 186 -13.95 7.57 -1.47
C GLY A 186 -12.86 6.99 -2.35
N TYR A 187 -11.97 7.85 -2.87
CA TYR A 187 -10.76 7.42 -3.55
C TYR A 187 -9.73 6.93 -2.54
N SER A 188 -9.04 5.84 -2.87
CA SER A 188 -7.90 5.40 -2.07
C SER A 188 -6.78 6.46 -2.14
N PRO A 189 -6.29 6.96 -1.00
CA PRO A 189 -5.16 7.89 -1.00
C PRO A 189 -3.87 7.26 -1.54
N ILE A 190 -3.67 5.96 -1.28
CA ILE A 190 -2.54 5.18 -1.82
C ILE A 190 -2.62 5.12 -3.34
N ALA A 191 -3.81 4.80 -3.84
CA ALA A 191 -4.12 4.80 -5.26
C ALA A 191 -3.78 6.18 -5.88
N MET A 192 -4.30 7.28 -5.31
CA MET A 192 -4.02 8.63 -5.80
C MET A 192 -2.53 9.02 -5.77
N ALA A 193 -1.77 8.50 -4.80
CA ALA A 193 -0.34 8.76 -4.63
C ALA A 193 0.57 7.70 -5.28
N THR A 194 0.04 6.79 -6.10
CA THR A 194 0.76 5.63 -6.64
C THR A 194 2.10 6.00 -7.28
N ASN A 195 2.14 7.03 -8.15
CA ASN A 195 3.38 7.41 -8.82
C ASN A 195 4.46 7.90 -7.84
N ALA A 196 4.09 8.74 -6.87
CA ALA A 196 5.03 9.26 -5.88
C ALA A 196 5.56 8.13 -4.97
N ILE A 197 4.66 7.27 -4.48
CA ILE A 197 5.01 6.11 -3.65
C ILE A 197 5.94 5.16 -4.44
N SER A 198 5.58 4.83 -5.68
CA SER A 198 6.36 3.92 -6.53
C SER A 198 7.77 4.44 -6.84
N MET A 199 7.93 5.76 -6.98
CA MET A 199 9.21 6.41 -7.24
C MET A 199 10.08 6.39 -5.99
N ALA A 200 9.48 6.67 -4.83
CA ALA A 200 10.18 6.60 -3.55
C ALA A 200 10.63 5.17 -3.23
N GLN A 201 9.78 4.16 -3.43
CA GLN A 201 10.17 2.75 -3.31
C GLN A 201 11.33 2.39 -4.25
N ALA A 202 11.27 2.81 -5.52
CA ALA A 202 12.35 2.56 -6.46
C ALA A 202 13.67 3.23 -6.05
N CYS A 203 13.60 4.41 -5.44
CA CYS A 203 14.77 5.11 -4.89
C CYS A 203 15.35 4.36 -3.68
N GLU A 204 14.50 3.85 -2.79
CA GLU A 204 14.92 3.03 -1.64
C GLU A 204 15.57 1.72 -2.11
N ASP A 205 14.98 1.03 -3.09
CA ASP A 205 15.52 -0.19 -3.68
C ASP A 205 16.88 0.06 -4.35
N TYR A 206 17.00 1.16 -5.10
CA TYR A 206 18.25 1.56 -5.75
C TYR A 206 19.32 1.89 -4.71
N GLY A 207 19.00 2.70 -3.70
CA GLY A 207 19.92 3.04 -2.62
C GLY A 207 20.35 1.81 -1.83
N GLY A 208 19.41 0.93 -1.48
CA GLY A 208 19.68 -0.34 -0.83
C GLY A 208 20.62 -1.22 -1.65
N SER A 209 20.37 -1.36 -2.95
CA SER A 209 21.24 -2.14 -3.86
C SER A 209 22.62 -1.51 -4.02
N PHE A 210 22.69 -0.18 -4.11
CA PHE A 210 23.94 0.56 -4.22
C PHE A 210 24.83 0.36 -2.98
N PHE A 211 24.28 0.51 -1.77
CA PHE A 211 25.02 0.27 -0.54
C PHE A 211 25.30 -1.22 -0.30
N ALA A 212 24.37 -2.11 -0.66
CA ALA A 212 24.59 -3.55 -0.60
C ALA A 212 25.74 -4.00 -1.51
N ASN A 213 26.03 -3.25 -2.58
CA ASN A 213 27.18 -3.44 -3.47
C ASN A 213 28.42 -2.63 -3.06
N GLY A 214 28.46 -2.09 -1.84
CA GLY A 214 29.62 -1.36 -1.31
C GLY A 214 29.83 0.01 -1.93
N ALA A 215 28.78 0.63 -2.47
CA ALA A 215 28.84 1.89 -3.21
C ALA A 215 29.80 1.87 -4.42
N ALA A 216 30.16 0.67 -4.88
CA ALA A 216 31.01 0.49 -6.05
C ALA A 216 30.15 0.67 -7.31
N PRO A 217 30.46 1.65 -8.18
CA PRO A 217 29.82 1.73 -9.47
C PRO A 217 30.09 0.45 -10.27
N GLY A 218 29.17 0.10 -11.16
CA GLY A 218 29.41 -0.96 -12.13
C GLY A 218 30.63 -0.64 -13.01
N GLY A 219 31.10 -1.63 -13.77
CA GLY A 219 32.19 -1.41 -14.71
C GLY A 219 32.17 -2.40 -15.86
N VAL A 220 32.92 -2.09 -16.91
CA VAL A 220 33.13 -2.97 -18.06
C VAL A 220 34.44 -3.72 -17.86
N LEU A 221 34.39 -5.04 -17.97
CA LEU A 221 35.58 -5.87 -18.11
C LEU A 221 35.86 -6.06 -19.61
N GLU A 222 36.97 -5.49 -20.08
CA GLU A 222 37.42 -5.54 -21.46
C GLU A 222 38.52 -6.61 -21.61
N PRO A 223 38.26 -7.71 -22.36
CA PRO A 223 39.28 -8.69 -22.68
C PRO A 223 40.17 -8.23 -23.85
N PRO A 224 41.45 -8.62 -23.88
CA PRO A 224 42.32 -8.34 -25.03
C PRO A 224 42.01 -9.20 -26.27
N GLY A 225 41.14 -10.21 -26.14
CA GLY A 225 40.73 -11.12 -27.21
C GLY A 225 39.38 -11.79 -26.93
N VAL A 226 39.07 -12.87 -27.65
CA VAL A 226 37.81 -13.61 -27.46
C VAL A 226 37.88 -14.43 -26.17
N ILE A 227 36.94 -14.17 -25.25
CA ILE A 227 36.79 -14.98 -24.04
C ILE A 227 36.11 -16.31 -24.41
N SER A 228 36.72 -17.43 -24.04
CA SER A 228 36.18 -18.78 -24.26
C SER A 228 34.94 -19.08 -23.42
N ASP A 229 34.89 -18.59 -22.18
CA ASP A 229 33.74 -18.72 -21.27
C ASP A 229 33.44 -17.41 -20.52
N PRO A 230 32.59 -16.54 -21.11
CA PRO A 230 32.20 -15.27 -20.48
C PRO A 230 31.40 -15.43 -19.18
N ALA A 231 30.68 -16.55 -19.00
CA ALA A 231 29.85 -16.78 -17.83
C ALA A 231 30.72 -17.03 -16.60
N ARG A 232 31.73 -17.89 -16.73
CA ARG A 232 32.70 -18.18 -15.66
C ARG A 232 33.45 -16.93 -15.19
N VAL A 233 33.87 -16.08 -16.12
CA VAL A 233 34.57 -14.82 -15.80
C VAL A 233 33.65 -13.87 -15.02
N ARG A 234 32.39 -13.73 -15.44
CA ARG A 234 31.40 -12.90 -14.72
C ARG A 234 31.12 -13.43 -13.32
N GLU A 235 30.93 -14.74 -13.17
CA GLU A 235 30.66 -15.37 -11.88
C GLU A 235 31.84 -15.22 -10.93
N SER A 236 33.07 -15.48 -11.40
CA SER A 236 34.30 -15.30 -10.60
C SER A 236 34.47 -13.86 -10.12
N TRP A 237 34.23 -12.88 -11.01
CA TRP A 237 34.25 -11.46 -10.66
C TRP A 237 33.19 -11.13 -9.61
N THR A 238 31.96 -11.58 -9.81
CA THR A 238 30.84 -11.32 -8.90
C THR A 238 31.04 -11.97 -7.53
N GLN A 239 31.61 -13.18 -7.48
CA GLN A 239 31.94 -13.85 -6.21
C GLN A 239 33.04 -13.12 -5.45
N THR A 240 34.03 -12.58 -6.17
CA THR A 240 35.20 -11.97 -5.54
C THR A 240 34.94 -10.53 -5.14
N PHE A 241 34.25 -9.74 -5.97
CA PHE A 241 34.06 -8.29 -5.81
C PHE A 241 32.59 -7.86 -5.64
N GLY A 242 31.62 -8.75 -5.81
CA GLY A 242 30.21 -8.44 -5.60
C GLY A 242 29.87 -8.31 -4.13
N GLY A 243 29.04 -7.33 -3.79
CA GLY A 243 28.55 -7.10 -2.43
C GLY A 243 29.50 -6.30 -1.53
N ALA A 244 28.93 -5.67 -0.50
CA ALA A 244 29.60 -4.67 0.35
C ALA A 244 30.83 -5.19 1.09
N ARG A 245 30.83 -6.47 1.48
CA ARG A 245 31.96 -7.10 2.20
C ARG A 245 33.21 -7.28 1.33
N ASN A 246 33.05 -7.22 0.02
CA ASN A 246 34.10 -7.52 -0.95
C ASN A 246 34.72 -6.26 -1.57
N GLY A 247 34.21 -5.07 -1.26
CA GLY A 247 34.57 -3.80 -1.92
C GLY A 247 36.02 -3.33 -1.72
N ASN A 248 36.75 -3.85 -0.72
CA ASN A 248 38.13 -3.46 -0.42
C ASN A 248 39.17 -4.53 -0.83
N LYS A 249 38.77 -5.54 -1.59
CA LYS A 249 39.71 -6.56 -2.07
C LYS A 249 40.56 -6.01 -3.20
N ILE A 250 41.83 -6.42 -3.22
CA ILE A 250 42.74 -6.07 -4.31
C ILE A 250 42.34 -6.86 -5.55
N ALA A 251 42.05 -6.15 -6.64
CA ALA A 251 41.74 -6.78 -7.93
C ALA A 251 43.00 -7.25 -8.65
N VAL A 252 43.04 -8.54 -9.00
CA VAL A 252 44.06 -9.12 -9.86
C VAL A 252 43.36 -9.59 -11.13
N LEU A 253 43.80 -9.07 -12.28
CA LEU A 253 43.22 -9.35 -13.59
C LEU A 253 44.16 -10.25 -14.38
N GLU A 254 43.63 -11.33 -14.96
CA GLU A 254 44.39 -12.26 -15.80
C GLU A 254 44.69 -11.64 -17.18
N GLU A 255 45.83 -12.02 -17.77
CA GLU A 255 46.19 -11.86 -19.19
C GLU A 255 45.61 -10.61 -19.89
N GLY A 256 46.01 -9.40 -19.46
CA GLY A 256 45.68 -8.16 -20.18
C GLY A 256 44.22 -7.69 -20.07
N MET A 257 43.39 -8.34 -19.25
CA MET A 257 42.04 -7.88 -18.93
C MET A 257 42.09 -6.48 -18.29
N LYS A 258 41.19 -5.59 -18.72
CA LYS A 258 41.08 -4.22 -18.20
C LYS A 258 39.70 -3.99 -17.58
N TYR A 259 39.67 -3.43 -16.38
CA TYR A 259 38.43 -2.97 -15.74
C TYR A 259 38.28 -1.47 -15.96
N THR A 260 37.23 -1.06 -16.65
CA THR A 260 36.85 0.34 -16.84
C THR A 260 35.63 0.63 -15.94
N PRO A 261 35.76 1.39 -14.84
CA PRO A 261 34.62 1.73 -14.00
C PRO A 261 33.65 2.62 -14.79
N ILE A 262 32.36 2.26 -14.79
CA ILE A 262 31.28 3.12 -15.29
C ILE A 262 30.89 4.01 -14.13
N SER A 263 31.54 5.16 -14.00
CA SER A 263 31.16 6.13 -12.99
C SER A 263 29.81 6.74 -13.35
N VAL A 264 28.88 6.73 -12.41
CA VAL A 264 27.83 7.76 -12.41
C VAL A 264 28.54 9.02 -11.93
N GLU A 265 28.73 10.01 -12.80
CA GLU A 265 29.25 11.31 -12.39
C GLU A 265 28.30 11.89 -11.35
N GLY A 266 28.69 11.77 -10.08
CA GLY A 266 28.00 12.40 -8.97
C GLY A 266 28.25 13.90 -9.05
N SER A 267 27.52 14.60 -9.92
CA SER A 267 27.33 16.05 -9.79
C SER A 267 26.41 16.31 -8.60
N GLY A 268 26.93 15.99 -7.40
CA GLY A 268 26.36 16.43 -6.16
C GLY A 268 26.30 17.95 -6.16
N PHE A 269 25.13 18.47 -5.82
CA PHE A 269 24.76 19.87 -5.61
C PHE A 269 25.51 20.51 -4.42
N PHE A 270 26.76 20.10 -4.19
CA PHE A 270 27.71 20.71 -3.26
C PHE A 270 28.82 21.30 -4.12
N GLY A 271 28.58 22.52 -4.62
CA GLY A 271 29.69 23.35 -5.07
C GLY A 271 30.71 23.49 -3.92
N PRO A 272 32.01 23.58 -4.22
CA PRO A 272 33.03 23.72 -3.18
C PRO A 272 32.71 24.95 -2.35
N PHE A 273 32.31 24.75 -1.10
CA PHE A 273 32.27 25.81 -0.10
C PHE A 273 33.74 26.14 0.20
N VAL A 274 34.30 27.04 -0.60
CA VAL A 274 35.57 27.67 -0.30
C VAL A 274 35.32 28.54 0.93
N VAL A 275 35.65 28.01 2.11
CA VAL A 275 35.84 28.84 3.30
C VAL A 275 37.05 29.71 3.01
N ARG A 276 36.83 30.89 2.44
CA ARG A 276 37.82 31.97 2.47
C ARG A 276 37.94 32.39 3.92
N GLY A 277 39.00 31.91 4.58
CA GLY A 277 39.43 32.44 5.86
C GLY A 277 39.68 33.94 5.71
N LEU A 278 38.91 34.73 6.44
CA LEU A 278 39.26 36.09 6.82
C LEU A 278 39.74 35.99 8.27
N PHE A 279 41.04 35.73 8.45
CA PHE A 279 41.89 36.19 9.55
C PHE A 279 43.35 36.13 9.08
#